data_AF-A0A6L8EP55-F1
#
_entry.id   AF-A0A6L8EP55-F1
#
_cell.length_a   1.000
_cell.length_b   1.000
_cell.length_c   1.000
_cell.angle_alpha   90.00
_cell.angle_beta   90.00
_cell.angle_gamma   90.00
#
_symmetry.space_group_name_H-M   'P 1'
#
loop_
_entity.id
_entity.type
_entity.pdbx_description
1 polymer ?
#
loop_
_entity_poly.entity_id
_entity_poly.type
_entity_poly.pdbx_seq_one_letter_code
_entity_poly.pdbx_strand_id
1 'polypeptide(L)'
;MKIYGTWHAFLNEQLAEEESVGDFLDAVIEEYQIHGNLATVQLALQYVVKAKGGISALAKKIDIEPHLLSEVLDNTKISKIDMLSTVLNALGCQLSASLSTTNLHLEDTTEDSSVASLELATTNPKLDEHRVSTEEG
;
A
#
# COMPACT_ATOMS: atom_id res chain seq x y z
N MET A 1 29.65 -9.43 -1.92
CA MET A 1 28.20 -9.68 -1.83
C MET A 1 27.98 -10.74 -0.76
N LYS A 2 27.26 -10.41 0.31
CA LYS A 2 26.98 -11.35 1.41
C LYS A 2 25.86 -12.30 0.97
N ILE A 3 25.97 -13.59 1.28
CA ILE A 3 24.92 -14.58 1.00
C ILE A 3 24.22 -14.86 2.32
N TYR A 4 22.90 -14.68 2.35
CA TYR A 4 22.07 -14.94 3.51
C TYR A 4 21.37 -16.28 3.36
N GLY A 5 21.37 -17.09 4.43
CA GLY A 5 20.72 -18.39 4.43
C GLY A 5 19.19 -18.33 4.50
N THR A 6 18.63 -17.20 4.94
CA THR A 6 17.18 -16.97 5.02
C THR A 6 16.85 -15.48 4.82
N TRP A 7 15.62 -15.21 4.36
CA TRP A 7 15.06 -13.85 4.32
C TRP A 7 15.08 -13.18 5.70
N HIS A 8 14.80 -13.95 6.75
CA HIS A 8 14.81 -13.44 8.12
C HIS A 8 16.21 -12.97 8.56
N ALA A 9 17.27 -13.71 8.20
CA ALA A 9 18.64 -13.32 8.53
C ALA A 9 19.06 -12.03 7.79
N PHE A 10 18.63 -11.88 6.54
CA PHE A 10 18.82 -10.64 5.78
C PHE A 10 18.13 -9.46 6.47
N LEU A 11 16.83 -9.57 6.74
CA LEU A 11 16.08 -8.49 7.38
C LEU A 11 16.62 -8.13 8.76
N ASN A 12 17.03 -9.11 9.55
CA ASN A 12 17.55 -8.85 10.89
C ASN A 12 18.87 -8.06 10.87
N GLU A 13 19.71 -8.25 9.84
CA GLU A 13 20.93 -7.46 9.65
C GLU A 13 20.62 -6.07 9.13
N GLN A 14 19.79 -5.97 8.08
CA GLN A 14 19.46 -4.67 7.49
C GLN A 14 18.77 -3.76 8.52
N LEU A 15 17.73 -4.26 9.18
CA LEU A 15 16.92 -3.51 10.15
C LEU A 15 17.63 -3.21 11.47
N ALA A 16 18.88 -3.65 11.65
CA ALA A 16 19.68 -3.22 12.80
C ALA A 16 19.97 -1.71 12.72
N GLU A 17 20.22 -1.19 11.52
CA GLU A 17 20.45 0.24 11.25
C GLU A 17 19.14 1.03 11.35
N GLU A 18 19.18 2.27 11.83
CA GLU A 18 17.95 3.05 12.05
C GLU A 18 17.34 3.57 10.76
N GLU A 19 18.17 4.08 9.86
CA GLU A 19 17.76 4.63 8.56
C GLU A 19 17.00 3.58 7.74
N SER A 20 17.45 2.32 7.79
CA SER A 20 16.82 1.21 7.06
C SER A 20 15.39 0.87 7.49
N VAL A 21 14.98 1.24 8.71
CA VAL A 21 13.65 0.91 9.23
C VAL A 21 12.59 1.79 8.57
N GLY A 22 12.88 3.07 8.37
CA GLY A 22 11.97 4.01 7.71
C GLY A 22 11.66 3.56 6.29
N ASP A 23 12.69 3.41 5.46
CA ASP A 23 12.54 2.98 4.06
C ASP A 23 11.80 1.65 3.92
N PHE A 24 12.08 0.70 4.82
CA PHE A 24 11.41 -0.59 4.83
C PHE A 24 9.92 -0.48 5.17
N LEU A 25 9.59 0.31 6.20
CA LEU A 25 8.19 0.49 6.62
C LEU A 25 7.41 1.33 5.62
N ASP A 26 8.02 2.34 5.00
CA ASP A 26 7.38 3.15 3.96
C ASP A 26 6.98 2.29 2.77
N ALA A 27 7.88 1.43 2.27
CA ALA A 27 7.56 0.48 1.20
C ALA A 27 6.40 -0.47 1.55
N VAL A 28 6.31 -0.90 2.81
CA VAL A 28 5.22 -1.77 3.27
C VAL A 28 3.90 -0.99 3.44
N ILE A 29 3.96 0.27 3.88
CA ILE A 29 2.80 1.14 4.00
C ILE A 29 2.20 1.42 2.61
N GLU A 30 3.03 1.66 1.59
CA GLU A 30 2.56 1.83 0.21
C GLU A 30 1.78 0.59 -0.27
N GLU A 31 2.33 -0.61 -0.06
CA GLU A 31 1.65 -1.87 -0.40
C GLU A 31 0.32 -2.02 0.35
N TYR A 32 0.29 -1.66 1.63
CA TYR A 32 -0.93 -1.65 2.42
C TYR A 32 -1.97 -0.66 1.89
N GLN A 33 -1.56 0.53 1.45
CA GLN A 33 -2.48 1.53 0.91
C GLN A 33 -3.09 1.10 -0.44
N ILE A 34 -2.34 0.37 -1.26
CA ILE A 34 -2.83 -0.14 -2.54
C ILE A 34 -3.76 -1.34 -2.34
N HIS A 35 -3.40 -2.27 -1.45
CA HIS A 35 -4.06 -3.57 -1.35
C HIS A 35 -4.93 -3.77 -0.10
N GLY A 36 -4.89 -2.83 0.85
CA GLY A 36 -5.69 -2.86 2.08
C GLY A 36 -5.30 -3.94 3.10
N ASN A 37 -4.17 -4.63 2.90
CA ASN A 37 -3.78 -5.77 3.73
C ASN A 37 -2.99 -5.35 4.98
N LEU A 38 -3.70 -5.12 6.09
CA LEU A 38 -3.10 -4.72 7.36
C LEU A 38 -2.10 -5.76 7.92
N ALA A 39 -2.30 -7.04 7.62
CA ALA A 39 -1.42 -8.10 8.13
C ALA A 39 0.02 -7.96 7.60
N THR A 40 0.21 -7.36 6.42
CA THR A 40 1.53 -7.05 5.86
C THR A 40 2.29 -6.05 6.74
N VAL A 41 1.62 -4.99 7.19
CA VAL A 41 2.21 -3.97 8.09
C VAL A 41 2.54 -4.58 9.45
N GLN A 42 1.62 -5.37 10.02
CA GLN A 42 1.86 -6.05 11.29
C GLN A 42 3.06 -7.00 11.22
N LEU A 43 3.19 -7.76 10.13
CA LEU A 43 4.32 -8.65 9.91
C LEU A 43 5.64 -7.88 9.78
N ALA A 44 5.64 -6.76 9.06
CA ALA A 44 6.81 -5.88 8.94
C ALA A 44 7.24 -5.35 10.32
N LEU A 45 6.30 -4.88 11.13
CA LEU A 45 6.57 -4.44 12.50
C LEU A 45 7.14 -5.57 13.37
N GLN A 46 6.69 -6.82 13.20
CA GLN A 46 7.28 -7.96 13.92
C GLN A 46 8.75 -8.18 13.54
N TYR A 47 9.14 -7.95 12.29
CA TYR A 47 10.56 -8.01 11.88
C TYR A 47 11.38 -6.89 12.50
N VAL A 48 10.87 -5.66 12.48
CA VAL A 48 11.53 -4.50 13.13
C VAL A 48 11.72 -4.75 14.62
N VAL A 49 10.68 -5.23 15.31
CA VAL A 49 10.73 -5.57 16.73
C VAL A 49 11.82 -6.60 17.01
N LYS A 50 11.90 -7.68 16.22
CA LYS A 50 12.94 -8.70 16.40
C LYS A 50 14.34 -8.12 16.18
N ALA A 51 14.53 -7.34 15.12
CA ALA A 51 15.82 -6.72 14.80
C ALA A 51 16.29 -5.71 15.86
N LYS A 52 15.35 -5.01 16.51
CA LYS A 52 15.64 -4.00 17.54
C LYS A 52 15.71 -4.57 18.97
N GLY A 53 15.77 -5.89 19.12
CA GLY A 53 15.97 -6.53 20.43
C GLY A 53 14.67 -6.80 21.22
N GLY A 54 13.53 -6.81 20.54
CA GLY A 54 12.22 -7.16 21.10
C GLY A 54 11.36 -5.95 21.49
N ILE A 55 10.15 -6.24 21.96
CA ILE A 55 9.09 -5.25 22.23
C ILE A 55 9.58 -4.20 23.25
N SER A 56 10.12 -4.63 24.39
CA SER A 56 10.56 -3.70 25.44
C SER A 56 11.70 -2.79 24.99
N ALA A 57 12.63 -3.31 24.18
CA ALA A 57 13.75 -2.53 23.68
C ALA A 57 13.30 -1.47 22.67
N LEU A 58 12.45 -1.87 21.72
CA LEU A 58 11.92 -0.95 20.71
C LEU A 58 11.00 0.10 21.34
N ALA A 59 10.06 -0.32 22.20
CA ALA A 59 9.11 0.56 22.86
C ALA A 59 9.82 1.66 23.67
N LYS A 60 10.88 1.31 24.41
CA LYS A 60 11.72 2.28 25.12
C LYS A 60 12.42 3.25 24.17
N LYS A 61 12.88 2.76 23.00
CA LYS A 61 13.62 3.57 22.03
C LYS A 61 12.75 4.64 21.39
N ILE A 62 11.50 4.29 21.06
CA ILE A 62 10.56 5.18 20.38
C ILE A 62 9.56 5.85 21.35
N ASP A 63 9.82 5.75 22.65
CA ASP A 63 9.03 6.37 23.73
C ASP A 63 7.53 6.04 23.69
N ILE A 64 7.19 4.76 23.56
CA ILE A 64 5.81 4.25 23.65
C ILE A 64 5.67 3.18 24.72
N GLU A 65 4.44 2.97 25.18
CA GLU A 65 4.12 1.88 26.11
C GLU A 65 4.31 0.51 25.44
N PRO A 66 5.05 -0.44 26.05
CA PRO A 66 5.26 -1.78 25.47
C PRO A 66 3.96 -2.54 25.18
N HIS A 67 2.91 -2.29 25.96
CA HIS A 67 1.59 -2.89 25.74
C HIS A 67 0.95 -2.42 24.42
N LEU A 68 1.09 -1.13 24.09
CA LEU A 68 0.60 -0.56 22.84
C LEU A 68 1.23 -1.28 21.64
N LEU A 69 2.55 -1.45 21.67
CA LEU A 69 3.28 -2.17 20.63
C LEU A 69 2.85 -3.63 20.55
N SER A 70 2.69 -4.31 21.70
CA SER A 70 2.21 -5.70 21.72
C SER A 70 0.82 -5.87 21.10
N GLU A 71 -0.08 -4.92 21.31
CA GLU A 71 -1.45 -4.97 20.80
C GLU A 71 -1.53 -4.66 19.30
N VAL A 72 -0.63 -3.82 18.78
CA VAL A 72 -0.50 -3.59 17.32
C VAL A 72 0.04 -4.83 16.59
N LEU A 73 0.93 -5.58 17.23
CA LEU A 73 1.54 -6.78 16.66
C LEU A 73 0.63 -8.02 16.71
N ASP A 74 -0.42 -7.97 17.53
CA ASP A 74 -1.38 -9.07 17.70
C ASP A 74 -2.29 -9.16 16.47
N ASN A 75 -1.99 -10.11 15.58
CA ASN A 75 -2.76 -10.36 14.36
C ASN A 75 -4.09 -11.10 14.61
N THR A 76 -4.38 -11.49 15.85
CA THR A 76 -5.67 -12.11 16.22
C THR A 76 -6.75 -11.07 16.50
N LYS A 77 -6.36 -9.80 16.61
CA LYS A 77 -7.24 -8.67 16.84
C LYS A 77 -7.11 -7.67 15.70
N ILE A 78 -8.21 -7.03 15.36
CA ILE A 78 -8.17 -5.83 14.53
C ILE A 78 -7.59 -4.73 15.41
N SER A 79 -6.28 -4.49 15.31
CA SER A 79 -5.64 -3.35 15.97
C SER A 79 -6.33 -2.07 15.50
N LYS A 80 -6.66 -1.18 16.44
CA LYS A 80 -7.26 0.11 16.08
C LYS A 80 -6.28 0.87 15.20
N ILE A 81 -6.77 1.45 14.10
CA ILE A 81 -5.96 2.23 13.17
C ILE A 81 -5.20 3.36 13.87
N ASP A 82 -5.77 3.94 14.93
CA ASP A 82 -5.14 4.97 15.76
C ASP A 82 -3.89 4.46 16.48
N MET A 83 -3.92 3.21 16.96
CA MET A 83 -2.79 2.59 17.65
C MET A 83 -1.68 2.25 16.67
N LEU A 84 -2.04 1.72 15.49
CA LEU A 84 -1.09 1.50 14.41
C LEU A 84 -0.42 2.81 14.00
N SER A 85 -1.23 3.86 13.79
CA SER A 85 -0.74 5.19 13.44
C SER A 85 0.21 5.75 14.49
N THR A 86 -0.10 5.56 15.77
CA THR A 86 0.78 5.99 16.88
C THR A 86 2.14 5.28 16.82
N VAL A 87 2.15 3.97 16.62
CA VAL A 87 3.39 3.18 16.52
C VAL A 87 4.20 3.58 15.27
N LEU A 88 3.55 3.73 14.12
CA LEU A 88 4.22 4.13 12.87
C LEU A 88 4.82 5.54 12.99
N ASN A 89 4.07 6.50 13.55
CA ASN A 89 4.56 7.86 13.75
C ASN A 89 5.78 7.90 14.68
N ALA A 90 5.78 7.09 15.74
CA ALA A 90 6.92 6.97 16.65
C ALA A 90 8.17 6.35 15.99
N LEU A 91 7.96 5.57 14.93
CA LEU A 91 9.02 5.01 14.07
C LEU A 91 9.44 5.97 12.93
N GLY A 92 8.82 7.15 12.83
CA GLY A 92 9.10 8.15 11.79
C GLY A 92 8.31 7.96 10.49
N CYS A 93 7.38 7.00 10.44
CA CYS A 93 6.54 6.72 9.27
C CYS A 93 5.12 7.26 9.46
N GLN A 94 4.41 7.57 8.37
CA GLN A 94 3.03 8.07 8.46
C GLN A 94 2.11 7.37 7.46
N LEU A 95 0.91 7.01 7.91
CA LEU A 95 -0.17 6.62 7.00
C LEU A 95 -0.65 7.87 6.25
N SER A 96 -0.45 7.90 4.93
CA SER A 96 -1.05 8.94 4.09
C SER A 96 -2.57 8.80 4.05
N ALA A 97 -3.28 9.92 4.21
CA ALA A 97 -4.74 10.00 4.07
C ALA A 97 -5.22 9.86 2.62
N SER A 98 -4.29 9.85 1.65
CA SER A 98 -4.60 9.73 0.23
C SER A 98 -4.90 8.29 -0.18
N LEU A 99 -5.96 7.70 0.36
CA LEU A 99 -6.63 6.60 -0.34
C LEU A 99 -7.40 7.23 -1.50
N SER A 100 -6.81 7.26 -2.69
CA SER A 100 -7.61 7.42 -3.91
C SER A 100 -8.46 6.16 -4.04
N THR A 101 -9.72 6.26 -3.62
CA THR A 101 -10.79 5.33 -3.96
C THR A 101 -11.01 5.36 -5.47
N THR A 102 -10.15 4.69 -6.23
CA THR A 102 -10.41 4.36 -7.63
C THR A 102 -10.50 2.85 -7.72
N ASN A 103 -11.74 2.37 -7.93
CA ASN A 103 -12.15 0.98 -8.20
C ASN A 103 -12.84 0.20 -7.06
N LEU A 104 -13.73 0.85 -6.32
CA LEU A 104 -14.96 0.16 -5.90
C LEU A 104 -16.04 0.42 -6.97
N HIS A 105 -15.91 -0.27 -8.10
CA HIS A 105 -17.06 -0.44 -8.99
C HIS A 105 -17.96 -1.49 -8.34
N LEU A 106 -18.82 -1.03 -7.42
CA LEU A 106 -19.92 -1.82 -6.92
C LEU A 106 -21.00 -1.75 -8.00
N GLU A 107 -21.05 -2.74 -8.88
CA GLU A 107 -22.22 -3.00 -9.70
C GLU A 107 -23.37 -3.38 -8.76
N ASP A 108 -24.14 -2.39 -8.32
CA ASP A 108 -25.47 -2.64 -7.79
C ASP A 108 -26.45 -2.62 -8.97
N THR A 109 -26.71 -3.81 -9.49
CA THR A 109 -27.83 -4.11 -10.36
C THR A 109 -29.13 -3.94 -9.56
N THR A 110 -29.89 -2.86 -9.80
CA THR A 110 -31.35 -2.94 -9.89
C THR A 110 -31.91 -1.77 -10.71
N GLU A 111 -32.58 -2.15 -11.79
CA GLU A 111 -33.44 -1.32 -12.63
C GLU A 111 -34.60 -0.74 -11.79
N ASP A 112 -34.96 0.55 -11.96
CA ASP A 112 -36.10 0.92 -12.84
C ASP A 112 -36.32 2.46 -12.95
N SER A 113 -36.52 2.90 -14.19
CA SER A 113 -37.36 4.00 -14.70
C SER A 113 -37.22 5.46 -14.21
N SER A 114 -36.70 6.36 -15.08
CA SER A 114 -37.54 7.13 -16.04
C SER A 114 -36.74 8.22 -16.78
N VAL A 115 -36.55 7.97 -18.09
CA VAL A 115 -36.33 8.85 -19.26
C VAL A 115 -36.18 10.38 -19.10
N ALA A 116 -35.09 10.92 -19.65
CA ALA A 116 -35.15 11.92 -20.73
C ALA A 116 -33.81 12.00 -21.50
N SER A 117 -33.94 11.90 -22.83
CA SER A 117 -32.92 11.74 -23.85
C SER A 117 -31.89 12.87 -23.98
N LEU A 118 -30.68 12.55 -24.45
CA LEU A 118 -30.07 13.31 -25.53
C LEU A 118 -29.26 12.40 -26.45
N GLU A 119 -29.65 12.42 -27.72
CA GLU A 119 -29.14 11.58 -28.80
C GLU A 119 -27.66 11.83 -29.16
N LEU A 120 -27.10 10.76 -29.70
CA LEU A 120 -25.85 10.64 -30.44
C LEU A 120 -25.60 11.75 -31.45
N ALA A 121 -24.38 12.30 -31.44
CA ALA A 121 -23.76 12.85 -32.62
C ALA A 121 -22.39 12.19 -32.84
N THR A 122 -22.40 10.94 -33.31
CA THR A 122 -21.22 10.35 -33.98
C THR A 122 -21.09 11.00 -35.35
N THR A 123 -20.24 12.02 -35.47
CA THR A 123 -19.83 12.52 -36.79
C THR A 123 -18.54 11.82 -37.20
N ASN A 124 -18.68 10.74 -37.98
CA ASN A 124 -17.57 10.14 -38.72
C ASN A 124 -17.13 11.09 -39.85
N PRO A 125 -15.86 11.47 -39.96
CA PRO A 125 -15.33 12.04 -41.20
C PRO A 125 -15.03 10.92 -42.21
N LYS A 126 -15.97 10.77 -43.14
CA LYS A 126 -15.86 10.50 -44.57
C LYS A 126 -14.47 10.07 -45.11
N LEU A 127 -14.41 8.83 -45.61
CA LEU A 127 -13.45 8.34 -46.60
C LEU A 127 -13.28 9.35 -47.75
N ASP A 128 -12.05 9.79 -47.97
CA ASP A 128 -11.61 10.46 -49.19
C ASP A 128 -10.47 9.64 -49.81
N GLU A 129 -10.82 8.61 -50.59
CA GLU A 129 -9.89 7.92 -51.46
C GLU A 129 -9.70 8.76 -52.73
N HIS A 130 -8.76 9.71 -52.67
CA HIS A 130 -8.26 10.36 -53.88
C HIS A 130 -7.03 9.62 -54.43
N ARG A 131 -7.26 9.04 -55.61
CA ARG A 131 -6.34 8.46 -56.58
C ARG A 131 -4.99 9.19 -56.70
N VAL A 132 -3.91 8.40 -56.80
CA VAL A 132 -2.74 8.73 -57.62
C VAL A 132 -2.54 7.58 -58.62
N SER A 133 -2.86 7.87 -59.88
CA SER A 133 -2.39 7.14 -61.06
C SER A 133 -1.08 7.77 -61.52
N THR A 134 -0.09 6.93 -61.87
CA THR A 134 0.67 6.90 -63.15
C THR A 134 1.87 5.92 -63.01
N GLU A 135 1.98 4.90 -63.87
CA GLU A 135 2.97 4.77 -64.98
C GLU A 135 4.33 4.21 -64.49
N GLU A 136 5.12 3.37 -65.16
CA GLU A 136 5.16 2.63 -66.43
C GLU A 136 6.06 1.40 -66.18
N GLY A 137 6.05 0.40 -67.07
CA GLY A 137 7.11 -0.63 -67.17
C GLY A 137 6.64 -1.99 -67.65
#